data_AF-A0A391PGN6-F1
#
_entry.id   AF-A0A391PGN6-F1
#
_cell.length_a   1.000
_cell.length_b   1.000
_cell.length_c   1.000
_cell.angle_alpha   90.00
_cell.angle_beta   90.00
_cell.angle_gamma   90.00
#
_symmetry.space_group_name_H-M   'P 1'
#
loop_
_entity.id
_entity.type
_entity.pdbx_description
1 polymer ?
#
loop_
_entity_poly.entity_id
_entity_poly.type
_entity_poly.pdbx_seq_one_letter_code
_entity_poly.pdbx_strand_id
1 'polypeptide(L)'
;MVDFDALEAAGIADARRRAPLIEYLDSLGFTAEQMVAAERQGRLFGLAGDVVQWSGQPRHSLTDAAQALGLPLADVEQAWAVLGLTVADPNTPTLTDNDIEALRTWTDLRTAIGDDAATGFLRVIGASVARVAEALASMSRAGLPELDLAHSHDELVTAQAYRSAAAFIPRIGGMIDSFHRHHLFAARTYFDAIVHHESLTVDCGVGFADLSNFTQLTQRLTPADLTSLLGEFNAITNDVVHADGGRVIKFIGDAVMWVSATPESLARVAVDLVHHPRPKMAHIRVRAGLSFGPVVATGGDYFGNAVNLAARLVAAAEPGQILVAAPWYDMPGKWPVAPREPLVLKGFNDPVTAFEVCAEAEQAARLAQ
;
A
#
# COMPACT_ATOMS: atom_id res chain seq x y z
N MET A 1 9.05 -42.72 17.34
CA MET A 1 7.77 -43.44 17.16
C MET A 1 6.76 -42.71 18.01
N VAL A 2 5.75 -42.12 17.38
CA VAL A 2 4.75 -41.30 18.05
C VAL A 2 3.92 -42.16 19.01
N ASP A 3 3.78 -41.71 20.26
CA ASP A 3 2.89 -42.33 21.24
C ASP A 3 1.50 -41.70 21.15
N PHE A 4 0.63 -42.29 20.32
CA PHE A 4 -0.72 -41.78 20.07
C PHE A 4 -1.61 -41.83 21.31
N ASP A 5 -1.44 -42.83 22.18
CA ASP A 5 -2.27 -42.97 23.38
C ASP A 5 -1.92 -41.87 24.41
N ALA A 6 -0.63 -41.52 24.52
CA ALA A 6 -0.19 -40.39 25.34
C ALA A 6 -0.67 -39.03 24.79
N LEU A 7 -0.66 -38.83 23.46
CA LEU A 7 -1.15 -37.60 22.83
C LEU A 7 -2.66 -37.43 23.01
N GLU A 8 -3.42 -38.52 22.88
CA GLU A 8 -4.86 -38.53 23.12
C GLU A 8 -5.19 -38.21 24.59
N ALA A 9 -4.46 -38.81 25.53
CA ALA A 9 -4.57 -38.49 26.95
C ALA A 9 -4.19 -37.02 27.27
N ALA A 10 -3.29 -36.42 26.48
CA ALA A 10 -2.87 -35.02 26.64
C ALA A 10 -3.82 -34.00 25.99
N GLY A 11 -4.81 -34.45 25.23
CA GLY A 11 -5.88 -33.62 24.69
C GLY A 11 -5.96 -33.52 23.16
N ILE A 12 -5.22 -34.34 22.41
CA ILE A 12 -5.40 -34.43 20.95
C ILE A 12 -6.50 -35.44 20.62
N ALA A 13 -7.68 -34.93 20.26
CA ALA A 13 -8.83 -35.78 19.92
C ALA A 13 -8.55 -36.64 18.69
N ASP A 14 -8.98 -37.91 18.75
CA ASP A 14 -8.86 -38.89 17.67
C ASP A 14 -7.43 -39.02 17.11
N ALA A 15 -6.41 -38.97 17.98
CA ALA A 15 -4.99 -38.92 17.58
C ALA A 15 -4.62 -40.02 16.57
N ARG A 16 -5.14 -41.24 16.73
CA ARG A 16 -4.90 -42.35 15.78
C ARG A 16 -5.52 -42.12 14.40
N ARG A 17 -6.68 -41.45 14.32
CA ARG A 17 -7.30 -41.11 13.03
C ARG A 17 -6.52 -40.00 12.32
N ARG A 18 -5.89 -39.12 13.09
CA ARG A 18 -5.07 -38.00 12.62
C ARG A 18 -3.59 -38.36 12.51
N ALA A 19 -3.25 -39.66 12.54
CA ALA A 19 -1.88 -40.15 12.51
C ALA A 19 -1.04 -39.55 11.35
N PRO A 20 -1.55 -39.43 10.10
CA PRO A 20 -0.76 -38.83 9.02
C PRO A 20 -0.31 -37.40 9.31
N LEU A 21 -1.16 -36.56 9.92
CA LEU A 21 -0.81 -35.20 10.33
C LEU A 21 0.22 -35.22 11.46
N ILE A 22 -0.03 -36.02 12.49
CA ILE A 22 0.82 -36.06 13.69
C ILE A 22 2.22 -36.58 13.35
N GLU A 23 2.32 -37.64 12.55
CA GLU A 23 3.59 -38.18 12.07
C GLU A 23 4.32 -37.17 11.19
N TYR A 24 3.59 -36.41 10.36
CA TYR A 24 4.18 -35.31 9.60
C TYR A 24 4.76 -34.23 10.53
N LEU A 25 4.03 -33.81 11.56
CA LEU A 25 4.53 -32.82 12.53
C LEU A 25 5.72 -33.36 13.35
N ASP A 26 5.69 -34.63 13.77
CA ASP A 26 6.82 -35.30 14.44
C ASP A 26 8.05 -35.33 13.53
N SER A 27 7.87 -35.62 12.23
CA SER A 27 8.96 -35.61 11.24
C SER A 27 9.61 -34.23 11.04
N LEU A 28 8.87 -33.15 11.36
CA LEU A 28 9.38 -31.77 11.36
C LEU A 28 10.04 -31.39 12.69
N GLY A 29 10.04 -32.29 13.69
CA GLY A 29 10.66 -32.10 14.99
C GLY A 29 9.79 -31.41 16.02
N PHE A 30 8.48 -31.30 15.80
CA PHE A 30 7.57 -30.75 16.81
C PHE A 30 7.41 -31.70 17.99
N THR A 31 7.43 -31.14 19.20
CA THR A 31 7.20 -31.89 20.44
C THR A 31 5.71 -32.13 20.69
N ALA A 32 5.40 -33.16 21.50
CA ALA A 32 4.03 -33.43 21.95
C ALA A 32 3.38 -32.21 22.62
N GLU A 33 4.14 -31.46 23.43
CA GLU A 33 3.65 -30.26 24.12
C GLU A 33 3.24 -29.16 23.12
N GLN A 34 4.05 -28.94 22.07
CA GLN A 34 3.72 -27.98 21.02
C GLN A 34 2.48 -28.38 20.23
N MET A 35 2.33 -29.67 19.90
CA MET A 35 1.14 -30.18 19.22
C MET A 35 -0.11 -30.02 20.08
N VAL A 36 -0.05 -30.38 21.37
CA VAL A 36 -1.17 -30.20 22.31
C VAL A 36 -1.54 -28.74 22.48
N ALA A 37 -0.54 -27.84 22.56
CA ALA A 37 -0.79 -26.41 22.66
C ALA A 37 -1.51 -25.86 21.41
N ALA A 38 -1.11 -26.29 20.21
CA ALA A 38 -1.77 -25.91 18.96
C ALA A 38 -3.19 -26.49 18.85
N GLU A 39 -3.41 -27.73 19.31
CA GLU A 39 -4.72 -28.36 19.31
C GLU A 39 -5.71 -27.64 20.22
N ARG A 40 -5.28 -27.16 21.40
CA ARG A 40 -6.13 -26.36 22.30
C ARG A 40 -6.66 -25.08 21.65
N GLN A 41 -5.98 -24.59 20.61
CA GLN A 41 -6.37 -23.43 19.83
C GLN A 41 -7.14 -23.82 18.54
N GLY A 42 -7.41 -25.11 18.31
CA GLY A 42 -8.02 -25.62 17.08
C GLY A 42 -7.13 -25.50 15.85
N ARG A 43 -5.80 -25.44 16.05
CA ARG A 43 -4.81 -25.06 15.04
C ARG A 43 -3.70 -26.10 14.85
N LEU A 44 -3.92 -27.37 15.20
CA LEU A 44 -2.90 -28.42 15.04
C LEU A 44 -2.40 -28.54 13.59
N PHE A 45 -3.29 -28.50 12.60
CA PHE A 45 -2.91 -28.49 11.18
C PHE A 45 -2.12 -27.24 10.76
N GLY A 46 -2.30 -26.12 11.46
CA GLY A 46 -1.61 -24.85 11.19
C GLY A 46 -0.18 -24.79 11.73
N LEU A 47 0.14 -25.61 12.74
CA LEU A 47 1.41 -25.58 13.48
C LEU A 47 2.64 -25.59 12.57
N ALA A 48 2.63 -26.43 11.53
CA ALA A 48 3.73 -26.57 10.58
C ALA A 48 4.05 -25.29 9.80
N GLY A 49 3.05 -24.45 9.52
CA GLY A 49 3.25 -23.17 8.86
C GLY A 49 3.36 -22.01 9.83
N ASP A 50 2.64 -22.01 10.96
CA ASP A 50 2.66 -20.93 11.96
C ASP A 50 4.09 -20.62 12.42
N VAL A 51 4.89 -21.66 12.72
CA VAL A 51 6.30 -21.49 13.14
C VAL A 51 7.20 -20.93 12.03
N VAL A 52 6.86 -21.17 10.76
CA VAL A 52 7.60 -20.60 9.62
C VAL A 52 7.23 -19.12 9.41
N GLN A 53 6.03 -18.69 9.82
CA GLN A 53 5.62 -17.29 9.71
C GLN A 53 6.26 -16.42 10.78
N TRP A 54 6.51 -16.98 11.96
CA TRP A 54 7.05 -16.21 13.06
C TRP A 54 8.48 -15.75 12.77
N SER A 55 8.77 -14.51 13.14
CA SER A 55 10.12 -13.97 13.19
C SER A 55 10.97 -14.61 14.31
N GLY A 56 10.37 -15.42 15.19
CA GLY A 56 11.01 -16.11 16.31
C GLY A 56 9.96 -16.77 17.20
N GLN A 57 10.37 -17.41 18.30
CA GLN A 57 9.39 -17.93 19.26
C GLN A 57 8.75 -16.76 20.03
N PRO A 58 7.41 -16.66 20.12
CA PRO A 58 6.76 -15.65 20.95
C PRO A 58 6.99 -15.97 22.42
N ARG A 59 7.85 -15.19 23.07
CA ARG A 59 8.30 -15.40 24.47
C ARG A 59 8.12 -14.17 25.35
N HIS A 60 7.81 -13.04 24.74
CA HIS A 60 7.68 -11.75 25.41
C HIS A 60 6.24 -11.26 25.32
N SER A 61 5.80 -10.62 26.39
CA SER A 61 4.56 -9.85 26.45
C SER A 61 4.84 -8.36 26.16
N LEU A 62 3.80 -7.54 26.04
CA LEU A 62 3.99 -6.08 25.94
C LEU A 62 4.58 -5.50 27.23
N THR A 63 4.25 -6.11 28.38
CA THR A 63 4.87 -5.78 29.67
C THR A 63 6.37 -6.06 29.66
N ASP A 64 6.80 -7.21 29.13
CA ASP A 64 8.23 -7.54 29.01
C ASP A 64 8.95 -6.56 28.07
N ALA A 65 8.30 -6.20 26.95
CA ALA A 65 8.84 -5.22 26.01
C ALA A 65 9.04 -3.84 26.65
N ALA A 66 8.04 -3.35 27.39
CA ALA A 66 8.14 -2.08 28.12
C ALA A 66 9.30 -2.08 29.13
N GLN A 67 9.48 -3.17 29.87
CA GLN A 67 10.60 -3.33 30.79
C GLN A 67 11.95 -3.35 30.06
N ALA A 68 12.06 -4.10 28.96
CA ALA A 68 13.29 -4.23 28.18
C ALA A 68 13.73 -2.92 27.52
N LEU A 69 12.76 -2.06 27.18
CA LEU A 69 13.01 -0.76 26.54
C LEU A 69 13.14 0.39 27.55
N GLY A 70 12.81 0.16 28.83
CA GLY A 70 12.78 1.20 29.85
C GLY A 70 11.68 2.24 29.62
N LEU A 71 10.57 1.84 29.01
CA LEU A 71 9.44 2.71 28.67
C LEU A 71 8.20 2.41 29.53
N PRO A 72 7.30 3.39 29.73
CA PRO A 72 5.97 3.12 30.25
C PRO A 72 5.23 2.11 29.36
N LEU A 73 4.47 1.18 29.96
CA LEU A 73 3.67 0.20 29.19
C LEU A 73 2.72 0.90 28.20
N ALA A 74 2.11 2.01 28.62
CA ALA A 74 1.20 2.80 27.77
C ALA A 74 1.87 3.30 26.47
N ASP A 75 3.16 3.65 26.51
CA ASP A 75 3.90 4.09 25.31
C ASP A 75 4.07 2.93 24.33
N VAL A 76 4.37 1.73 24.84
CA VAL A 76 4.54 0.53 24.01
C VAL A 76 3.19 0.06 23.46
N GLU A 77 2.13 0.07 24.26
CA GLU A 77 0.76 -0.21 23.81
C GLU A 77 0.32 0.78 22.72
N GLN A 78 0.62 2.07 22.89
CA GLN A 78 0.33 3.08 21.88
C GLN A 78 1.14 2.84 20.60
N ALA A 79 2.43 2.52 20.69
CA ALA A 79 3.24 2.19 19.52
C ALA A 79 2.66 0.97 18.77
N TRP A 80 2.27 -0.07 19.51
CA TRP A 80 1.63 -1.27 18.96
C TRP A 80 0.31 -0.96 18.26
N ALA A 81 -0.53 -0.12 18.88
CA ALA A 81 -1.78 0.33 18.31
C ALA A 81 -1.60 1.20 17.05
N VAL A 82 -0.57 2.05 17.01
CA VAL A 82 -0.22 2.88 15.84
C VAL A 82 0.19 2.02 14.64
N LEU A 83 0.79 0.85 14.87
CA LEU A 83 1.04 -0.15 13.83
C LEU A 83 -0.25 -0.82 13.30
N GLY A 84 -1.39 -0.59 13.95
CA GLY A 84 -2.66 -1.26 13.65
C GLY A 84 -2.79 -2.64 14.30
N LEU A 85 -1.95 -2.94 15.29
CA LEU A 85 -1.94 -4.23 15.99
C LEU A 85 -2.64 -4.12 17.34
N THR A 86 -3.20 -5.22 17.81
CA THR A 86 -3.87 -5.29 19.11
C THR A 86 -3.42 -6.52 19.88
N VAL A 87 -3.35 -6.41 21.20
CA VAL A 87 -3.13 -7.52 22.12
C VAL A 87 -4.26 -7.52 23.13
N ALA A 88 -4.89 -8.67 23.35
CA ALA A 88 -6.04 -8.77 24.26
C ALA A 88 -5.64 -8.62 25.74
N ASP A 89 -4.45 -9.12 26.10
CA ASP A 89 -3.86 -9.00 27.42
C ASP A 89 -2.36 -8.68 27.28
N PRO A 90 -1.88 -7.53 27.79
CA PRO A 90 -0.48 -7.10 27.65
C PRO A 90 0.53 -8.01 28.35
N ASN A 91 0.09 -8.98 29.17
CA ASN A 91 0.94 -9.96 29.85
C ASN A 91 1.02 -11.30 29.13
N THR A 92 0.20 -11.53 28.10
CA THR A 92 0.25 -12.76 27.31
C THR A 92 1.46 -12.71 26.37
N PRO A 93 2.35 -13.73 26.38
CA PRO A 93 3.49 -13.76 25.46
C PRO A 93 3.04 -13.92 24.01
N THR A 94 3.24 -12.87 23.22
CA THR A 94 2.89 -12.83 21.79
C THR A 94 4.00 -12.23 20.93
N LEU A 95 5.01 -11.61 21.54
CA LEU A 95 6.14 -10.95 20.89
C LEU A 95 7.39 -11.85 20.91
N THR A 96 8.20 -11.70 19.87
CA THR A 96 9.51 -12.33 19.68
C THR A 96 10.64 -11.35 20.01
N ASP A 97 11.88 -11.85 20.08
CA ASP A 97 13.06 -10.99 20.23
C ASP A 97 13.16 -9.93 19.10
N ASN A 98 12.76 -10.30 17.88
CA ASN A 98 12.76 -9.39 16.74
C ASN A 98 11.74 -8.25 16.88
N ASP A 99 10.62 -8.49 17.55
CA ASP A 99 9.65 -7.44 17.84
C ASP A 99 10.20 -6.43 18.86
N ILE A 100 10.99 -6.91 19.84
CA ILE A 100 11.69 -6.04 20.78
C ILE A 100 12.74 -5.18 20.07
N GLU A 101 13.53 -5.76 19.16
CA GLU A 101 14.50 -5.01 18.34
C GLU A 101 13.82 -3.96 17.45
N ALA A 102 12.66 -4.27 16.88
CA ALA A 102 11.88 -3.33 16.08
C ALA A 102 11.40 -2.14 16.92
N LEU A 103 10.87 -2.39 18.13
CA LEU A 103 10.46 -1.32 19.06
C LEU A 103 11.65 -0.51 19.58
N ARG A 104 12.83 -1.14 19.75
CA ARG A 104 14.07 -0.42 20.08
C ARG A 104 14.48 0.53 18.95
N THR A 105 14.43 0.07 17.71
CA THR A 105 14.68 0.92 16.53
C THR A 105 13.74 2.13 16.50
N TRP A 106 12.46 1.94 16.82
CA TRP A 106 11.51 3.06 16.95
C TRP A 106 11.89 4.02 18.09
N THR A 107 12.36 3.50 19.23
CA THR A 107 12.82 4.31 20.38
C THR A 107 14.06 5.16 20.01
N ASP A 108 14.99 4.58 19.26
CA ASP A 108 16.16 5.30 18.75
C ASP A 108 15.74 6.42 17.77
N LEU A 109 14.76 6.15 16.90
CA LEU A 109 14.19 7.17 16.01
C LEU A 109 13.50 8.30 16.77
N ARG A 110 12.71 8.01 17.82
CA ARG A 110 12.13 9.05 18.69
C ARG A 110 13.19 10.01 19.21
N THR A 111 14.34 9.47 19.63
CA THR A 111 15.47 10.27 20.11
C THR A 111 16.13 11.08 19.00
N ALA A 112 16.24 10.52 17.79
CA ALA A 112 16.94 11.17 16.68
C ALA A 112 16.11 12.25 15.96
N ILE A 113 14.80 12.03 15.78
CA ILE A 113 13.92 12.88 14.95
C ILE A 113 12.69 13.44 15.68
N GLY A 114 12.53 13.12 16.97
CA GLY A 114 11.40 13.54 17.80
C GLY A 114 10.20 12.58 17.75
N ASP A 115 9.41 12.61 18.82
CA ASP A 115 8.28 11.69 19.05
C ASP A 115 7.21 11.75 17.96
N ASP A 116 6.80 12.96 17.55
CA ASP A 116 5.74 13.14 16.54
C ASP A 116 6.16 12.56 15.18
N ALA A 117 7.41 12.80 14.77
CA ALA A 117 7.93 12.33 13.49
C ALA A 117 8.12 10.81 13.49
N ALA A 118 8.68 10.25 14.56
CA ALA A 118 8.84 8.80 14.72
C ALA A 118 7.48 8.08 14.78
N THR A 119 6.49 8.63 15.49
CA THR A 119 5.14 8.08 15.55
C THR A 119 4.43 8.18 14.20
N GLY A 120 4.61 9.29 13.47
CA GLY A 120 4.14 9.45 12.10
C GLY A 120 4.72 8.38 11.17
N PHE A 121 6.02 8.13 11.25
CA PHE A 121 6.69 7.08 10.48
C PHE A 121 6.19 5.68 10.84
N LEU A 122 6.01 5.38 12.13
CA LEU A 122 5.47 4.11 12.59
C LEU A 122 4.08 3.82 12.01
N ARG A 123 3.22 4.85 11.93
CA ARG A 123 1.89 4.74 11.30
C ARG A 123 1.99 4.39 9.82
N VAL A 124 2.95 4.97 9.09
CA VAL A 124 3.19 4.68 7.67
C VAL A 124 3.66 3.25 7.47
N ILE A 125 4.57 2.75 8.34
CA ILE A 125 4.98 1.35 8.33
C ILE A 125 3.77 0.44 8.56
N GLY A 126 2.99 0.67 9.62
CA GLY A 126 1.82 -0.15 9.96
C GLY A 126 0.82 -0.24 8.80
N ALA A 127 0.41 0.90 8.25
CA ALA A 127 -0.52 0.95 7.13
C ALA A 127 0.03 0.30 5.84
N SER A 128 1.34 0.33 5.62
CA SER A 128 1.96 -0.27 4.43
C SER A 128 2.12 -1.77 4.56
N VAL A 129 2.60 -2.25 5.71
CA VAL A 129 2.75 -3.69 6.00
C VAL A 129 1.38 -4.37 6.06
N ALA A 130 0.36 -3.73 6.65
CA ALA A 130 -1.01 -4.25 6.66
C ALA A 130 -1.55 -4.46 5.24
N ARG A 131 -1.34 -3.50 4.32
CA ARG A 131 -1.73 -3.64 2.91
C ARG A 131 -1.01 -4.79 2.21
N VAL A 132 0.29 -4.97 2.47
CA VAL A 132 1.05 -6.10 1.92
C VAL A 132 0.50 -7.42 2.46
N ALA A 133 0.24 -7.52 3.76
CA ALA A 133 -0.33 -8.70 4.39
C ALA A 133 -1.72 -9.05 3.80
N GLU A 134 -2.59 -8.06 3.60
CA GLU A 134 -3.91 -8.25 3.00
C GLU A 134 -3.83 -8.72 1.54
N ALA A 135 -2.91 -8.16 0.75
CA ALA A 135 -2.66 -8.58 -0.62
C ALA A 135 -2.20 -10.05 -0.68
N LEU A 136 -1.24 -10.42 0.18
CA LEU A 136 -0.77 -11.80 0.29
C LEU A 136 -1.90 -12.75 0.71
N ALA A 137 -2.68 -12.39 1.73
CA ALA A 137 -3.82 -13.19 2.18
C ALA A 137 -4.87 -13.38 1.07
N SER A 138 -5.13 -12.34 0.28
CA SER A 138 -6.07 -12.41 -0.85
C SER A 138 -5.53 -13.28 -1.99
N MET A 139 -4.25 -13.16 -2.33
CA MET A 139 -3.59 -14.03 -3.31
C MET A 139 -3.61 -15.49 -2.86
N SER A 140 -3.31 -15.76 -1.59
CA SER A 140 -3.36 -17.10 -1.02
C SER A 140 -4.76 -17.70 -1.09
N ARG A 141 -5.81 -16.97 -0.69
CA ARG A 141 -7.20 -17.45 -0.78
C ARG A 141 -7.65 -17.73 -2.21
N ALA A 142 -7.21 -16.93 -3.18
CA ALA A 142 -7.61 -17.10 -4.58
C ALA A 142 -6.80 -18.20 -5.31
N GLY A 143 -5.52 -18.35 -4.97
CA GLY A 143 -4.59 -19.21 -5.70
C GLY A 143 -4.25 -20.54 -5.02
N LEU A 144 -4.55 -20.71 -3.73
CA LEU A 144 -4.18 -21.87 -2.93
C LEU A 144 -5.40 -22.38 -2.13
N PRO A 145 -6.39 -22.99 -2.79
CA PRO A 145 -7.62 -23.43 -2.12
C PRO A 145 -7.37 -24.51 -1.07
N GLU A 146 -6.27 -25.28 -1.20
CA GLU A 146 -5.82 -26.28 -0.23
C GLU A 146 -5.44 -25.70 1.15
N LEU A 147 -5.30 -24.37 1.28
CA LEU A 147 -5.10 -23.72 2.59
C LEU A 147 -6.38 -23.69 3.43
N ASP A 148 -7.54 -23.87 2.80
CA ASP A 148 -8.83 -23.93 3.48
C ASP A 148 -9.17 -25.39 3.80
N LEU A 149 -9.22 -25.73 5.09
CA LEU A 149 -9.60 -27.06 5.54
C LEU A 149 -11.02 -27.44 5.11
N ALA A 150 -11.91 -26.45 4.96
CA ALA A 150 -13.26 -26.68 4.45
C ALA A 150 -13.28 -27.07 2.96
N HIS A 151 -12.19 -26.81 2.23
CA HIS A 151 -12.01 -27.18 0.85
C HIS A 151 -11.25 -28.50 0.70
N SER A 152 -10.11 -28.65 1.38
CA SER A 152 -9.25 -29.84 1.28
C SER A 152 -9.89 -31.08 1.92
N HIS A 153 -10.72 -30.87 2.95
CA HIS A 153 -11.28 -31.92 3.82
C HIS A 153 -10.23 -32.86 4.44
N ASP A 154 -8.95 -32.47 4.44
CA ASP A 154 -7.82 -33.26 4.92
C ASP A 154 -6.80 -32.35 5.62
N GLU A 155 -6.57 -32.61 6.91
CA GLU A 155 -5.67 -31.79 7.72
C GLU A 155 -4.21 -31.92 7.30
N LEU A 156 -3.76 -33.08 6.83
CA LEU A 156 -2.38 -33.25 6.38
C LEU A 156 -2.15 -32.46 5.10
N VAL A 157 -3.07 -32.56 4.14
CA VAL A 157 -3.01 -31.77 2.89
C VAL A 157 -2.98 -30.29 3.21
N THR A 158 -3.87 -29.84 4.10
CA THR A 158 -3.92 -28.44 4.55
C THR A 158 -2.62 -28.02 5.22
N ALA A 159 -2.06 -28.83 6.12
CA ALA A 159 -0.81 -28.53 6.81
C ALA A 159 0.38 -28.41 5.86
N GLN A 160 0.47 -29.31 4.87
CA GLN A 160 1.51 -29.28 3.85
C GLN A 160 1.39 -28.05 2.93
N ALA A 161 0.16 -27.70 2.52
CA ALA A 161 -0.11 -26.50 1.76
C ALA A 161 0.25 -25.24 2.57
N TYR A 162 -0.16 -25.19 3.84
CA TYR A 162 0.10 -24.06 4.74
C TYR A 162 1.59 -23.84 4.97
N ARG A 163 2.34 -24.91 5.25
CA ARG A 163 3.81 -24.83 5.39
C ARG A 163 4.49 -24.40 4.09
N SER A 164 4.04 -24.92 2.95
CA SER A 164 4.61 -24.56 1.63
C SER A 164 4.37 -23.09 1.30
N ALA A 165 3.19 -22.56 1.61
CA ALA A 165 2.88 -21.14 1.48
C ALA A 165 3.71 -20.29 2.45
N ALA A 166 3.80 -20.70 3.73
CA ALA A 166 4.55 -19.98 4.76
C ALA A 166 6.06 -19.88 4.42
N ALA A 167 6.63 -20.84 3.70
CA ALA A 167 8.02 -20.81 3.26
C ALA A 167 8.38 -19.60 2.36
N PHE A 168 7.39 -18.91 1.80
CA PHE A 168 7.62 -17.67 1.06
C PHE A 168 7.79 -16.45 1.97
N ILE A 169 7.33 -16.46 3.22
CA ILE A 169 7.32 -15.28 4.09
C ILE A 169 8.74 -14.70 4.29
N PRO A 170 9.78 -15.49 4.66
CA PRO A 170 11.13 -14.94 4.80
C PRO A 170 11.69 -14.40 3.47
N ARG A 171 11.33 -15.03 2.35
CA ARG A 171 11.76 -14.60 1.00
C ARG A 171 11.12 -13.28 0.60
N ILE A 172 9.84 -13.10 0.94
CA ILE A 172 9.12 -11.84 0.75
C ILE A 172 9.73 -10.76 1.65
N GLY A 173 10.10 -11.07 2.89
CA GLY A 173 10.84 -10.15 3.77
C GLY A 173 12.14 -9.65 3.13
N GLY A 174 12.96 -10.55 2.57
CA GLY A 174 14.18 -10.17 1.85
C GLY A 174 13.91 -9.36 0.57
N MET A 175 12.82 -9.65 -0.13
CA MET A 175 12.38 -8.86 -1.29
C MET A 175 11.98 -7.44 -0.88
N ILE A 176 11.24 -7.28 0.21
CA ILE A 176 10.85 -5.97 0.77
C ILE A 176 12.08 -5.17 1.16
N ASP A 177 13.07 -5.75 1.85
CA ASP A 177 14.31 -5.04 2.20
C ASP A 177 15.06 -4.54 0.95
N SER A 178 15.20 -5.40 -0.06
CA SER A 178 15.86 -5.04 -1.31
C SER A 178 15.15 -3.88 -2.01
N PHE A 179 13.83 -3.94 -2.17
CA PHE A 179 13.06 -2.89 -2.84
C PHE A 179 12.98 -1.61 -2.02
N HIS A 180 12.90 -1.71 -0.69
CA HIS A 180 12.96 -0.57 0.21
C HIS A 180 14.22 0.27 -0.04
N ARG A 181 15.39 -0.36 -0.20
CA ARG A 181 16.65 0.36 -0.51
C ARG A 181 16.60 1.10 -1.85
N HIS A 182 16.00 0.50 -2.86
CA HIS A 182 15.80 1.16 -4.16
C HIS A 182 14.82 2.35 -4.04
N HIS A 183 13.73 2.18 -3.29
CA HIS A 183 12.77 3.25 -3.04
C HIS A 183 13.37 4.41 -2.24
N LEU A 184 14.27 4.14 -1.29
CA LEU A 184 15.00 5.19 -0.58
C LEU A 184 15.86 6.03 -1.55
N PHE A 185 16.58 5.38 -2.46
CA PHE A 185 17.37 6.07 -3.48
C PHE A 185 16.48 6.92 -4.40
N ALA A 186 15.39 6.34 -4.92
CA ALA A 186 14.46 7.05 -5.80
C ALA A 186 13.79 8.25 -5.10
N ALA A 187 13.37 8.09 -3.85
CA ALA A 187 12.77 9.18 -3.07
C ALA A 187 13.77 10.31 -2.85
N ARG A 188 15.03 10.00 -2.52
CA ARG A 188 16.09 10.99 -2.37
C ARG A 188 16.31 11.79 -3.65
N THR A 189 16.50 11.10 -4.78
CA THR A 189 16.69 11.76 -6.09
C THR A 189 15.54 12.70 -6.44
N TYR A 190 14.30 12.30 -6.15
CA TYR A 190 13.14 13.16 -6.40
C TYR A 190 13.12 14.40 -5.49
N PHE A 191 13.35 14.22 -4.18
CA PHE A 191 13.35 15.34 -3.24
C PHE A 191 14.53 16.30 -3.48
N ASP A 192 15.70 15.80 -3.88
CA ASP A 192 16.83 16.65 -4.29
C ASP A 192 16.47 17.57 -5.47
N ALA A 193 15.49 17.20 -6.31
CA ALA A 193 15.04 17.99 -7.46
C ALA A 193 14.01 19.08 -7.11
N ILE A 194 13.27 18.97 -6.00
CA ILE A 194 12.13 19.86 -5.67
C ILE A 194 12.27 20.59 -4.33
N VAL A 195 13.18 20.14 -3.46
CA VAL A 195 13.43 20.76 -2.17
C VAL A 195 14.48 21.85 -2.36
N HIS A 196 14.09 23.10 -2.17
CA HIS A 196 15.01 24.24 -2.22
C HIS A 196 15.37 24.79 -0.82
N HIS A 197 14.67 24.38 0.25
CA HIS A 197 14.90 24.81 1.66
C HIS A 197 14.53 23.70 2.68
N GLU A 198 14.98 23.80 3.95
CA GLU A 198 14.69 22.87 5.07
C GLU A 198 13.18 22.76 5.48
N SER A 199 12.26 23.24 4.65
CA SER A 199 10.82 23.17 4.91
C SER A 199 10.23 21.86 4.39
N LEU A 200 9.19 21.35 5.07
CA LEU A 200 8.32 20.29 4.55
C LEU A 200 7.52 20.73 3.31
N THR A 201 7.58 22.02 2.97
CA THR A 201 6.97 22.59 1.77
C THR A 201 7.90 22.42 0.57
N VAL A 202 7.39 21.79 -0.48
CA VAL A 202 8.05 21.64 -1.77
C VAL A 202 7.18 22.24 -2.87
N ASP A 203 7.80 22.82 -3.89
CA ASP A 203 7.08 23.25 -5.08
C ASP A 203 7.11 22.11 -6.10
N CYS A 204 5.94 21.53 -6.39
CA CYS A 204 5.85 20.49 -7.40
C CYS A 204 4.51 20.51 -8.14
N GLY A 205 4.46 19.78 -9.24
CA GLY A 205 3.24 19.49 -9.97
C GLY A 205 2.45 18.39 -9.28
N VAL A 206 1.14 18.56 -9.19
CA VAL A 206 0.17 17.58 -8.73
C VAL A 206 -0.82 17.31 -9.83
N GLY A 207 -0.97 16.04 -10.19
CA GLY A 207 -1.95 15.60 -11.17
C GLY A 207 -2.94 14.61 -10.56
N PHE A 208 -4.19 14.76 -10.97
CA PHE A 208 -5.21 13.74 -10.78
C PHE A 208 -5.74 13.29 -12.14
N ALA A 209 -5.97 11.98 -12.29
CA ALA A 209 -6.64 11.40 -13.45
C ALA A 209 -7.73 10.45 -12.97
N ASP A 210 -8.80 10.36 -13.73
CA ASP A 210 -10.02 9.65 -13.35
C ASP A 210 -10.64 8.98 -14.57
N LEU A 211 -11.18 7.76 -14.39
CA LEU A 211 -11.92 7.06 -15.44
C LEU A 211 -13.33 7.65 -15.55
N SER A 212 -13.65 8.23 -16.70
CA SER A 212 -14.95 8.86 -16.90
C SER A 212 -16.08 7.84 -16.90
N ASN A 213 -17.21 8.20 -16.29
CA ASN A 213 -18.42 7.37 -16.19
C ASN A 213 -18.20 6.00 -15.50
N PHE A 214 -17.14 5.85 -14.70
CA PHE A 214 -16.81 4.59 -14.05
C PHE A 214 -17.95 4.00 -13.22
N THR A 215 -18.71 4.82 -12.49
CA THR A 215 -19.87 4.36 -11.70
C THR A 215 -20.96 3.67 -12.54
N GLN A 216 -21.15 4.09 -13.80
CA GLN A 216 -22.09 3.42 -14.72
C GLN A 216 -21.47 2.14 -15.29
N LEU A 217 -20.15 2.13 -15.47
CA LEU A 217 -19.38 1.00 -15.96
C LEU A 217 -19.40 -0.16 -14.94
N THR A 218 -19.22 0.13 -13.65
CA THR A 218 -19.21 -0.89 -12.58
C THR A 218 -20.53 -1.65 -12.45
N GLN A 219 -21.65 -1.06 -12.85
CA GLN A 219 -22.96 -1.74 -12.86
C GLN A 219 -23.11 -2.76 -14.00
N ARG A 220 -22.27 -2.66 -15.03
CA ARG A 220 -22.35 -3.49 -16.25
C ARG A 220 -21.24 -4.54 -16.34
N LEU A 221 -20.12 -4.32 -15.65
CA LEU A 221 -18.97 -5.21 -15.66
C LEU A 221 -19.10 -6.32 -14.61
N THR A 222 -18.54 -7.49 -14.92
CA THR A 222 -18.33 -8.51 -13.90
C THR A 222 -17.20 -8.08 -12.94
N PRO A 223 -17.13 -8.62 -11.71
CA PRO A 223 -16.03 -8.33 -10.79
C PRO A 223 -14.64 -8.62 -11.39
N ALA A 224 -14.52 -9.66 -12.24
CA ALA A 224 -13.28 -10.01 -12.91
C ALA A 224 -12.88 -8.96 -13.97
N ASP A 225 -13.84 -8.50 -14.79
CA ASP A 225 -13.59 -7.47 -15.80
C ASP A 225 -13.22 -6.14 -15.15
N LEU A 226 -13.91 -5.78 -14.06
CA LEU A 226 -13.61 -4.58 -13.28
C LEU A 226 -12.18 -4.62 -12.70
N THR A 227 -11.79 -5.76 -12.11
CA THR A 227 -10.45 -5.97 -11.57
C THR A 227 -9.41 -5.88 -12.68
N SER A 228 -9.67 -6.49 -13.84
CA SER A 228 -8.76 -6.42 -14.98
C SER A 228 -8.61 -5.00 -15.53
N LEU A 229 -9.69 -4.23 -15.60
CA LEU A 229 -9.67 -2.85 -16.08
C LEU A 229 -8.87 -1.94 -15.15
N LEU A 230 -9.15 -2.01 -13.84
CA LEU A 230 -8.41 -1.25 -12.84
C LEU A 230 -6.93 -1.63 -12.83
N GLY A 231 -6.62 -2.94 -12.93
CA GLY A 231 -5.23 -3.41 -13.04
C GLY A 231 -4.51 -2.85 -14.26
N GLU A 232 -5.18 -2.77 -15.41
CA GLU A 232 -4.60 -2.20 -16.63
C GLU A 232 -4.41 -0.69 -16.52
N PHE A 233 -5.41 0.05 -16.02
CA PHE A 233 -5.28 1.49 -15.78
C PHE A 233 -4.13 1.80 -14.80
N ASN A 234 -4.01 1.03 -13.73
CA ASN A 234 -2.93 1.18 -12.75
C ASN A 234 -1.56 0.89 -13.38
N ALA A 235 -1.44 -0.14 -14.22
CA ALA A 235 -0.20 -0.47 -14.90
C ALA A 235 0.24 0.65 -15.85
N ILE A 236 -0.67 1.11 -16.72
CA ILE A 236 -0.41 2.23 -17.66
C ILE A 236 -0.02 3.48 -16.89
N THR A 237 -0.73 3.79 -15.80
CA THR A 237 -0.41 4.96 -14.99
C THR A 237 0.97 4.88 -14.40
N ASN A 238 1.37 3.72 -13.86
CA ASN A 238 2.73 3.55 -13.38
C ASN A 238 3.75 3.72 -14.52
N ASP A 239 3.54 3.07 -15.66
CA ASP A 239 4.48 3.13 -16.79
C ASP A 239 4.72 4.57 -17.26
N VAL A 240 3.64 5.32 -17.53
CA VAL A 240 3.71 6.70 -18.03
C VAL A 240 4.31 7.64 -16.99
N VAL A 241 3.86 7.56 -15.73
CA VAL A 241 4.35 8.44 -14.66
C VAL A 241 5.85 8.22 -14.40
N HIS A 242 6.31 6.96 -14.39
CA HIS A 242 7.72 6.66 -14.14
C HIS A 242 8.62 7.01 -15.34
N ALA A 243 8.14 6.86 -16.58
CA ALA A 243 8.90 7.22 -17.78
C ALA A 243 9.32 8.70 -17.79
N ASP A 244 8.49 9.58 -17.22
CA ASP A 244 8.73 11.02 -17.12
C ASP A 244 9.37 11.45 -15.78
N GLY A 245 9.82 10.51 -14.95
CA GLY A 245 10.43 10.79 -13.65
C GLY A 245 9.44 11.30 -12.59
N GLY A 246 8.14 11.17 -12.85
CA GLY A 246 7.09 11.43 -11.88
C GLY A 246 6.96 10.31 -10.84
N ARG A 247 6.07 10.52 -9.87
CA ARG A 247 5.77 9.52 -8.83
C ARG A 247 4.27 9.34 -8.67
N VAL A 248 3.80 8.10 -8.79
CA VAL A 248 2.44 7.74 -8.38
C VAL A 248 2.38 7.77 -6.86
N ILE A 249 1.46 8.56 -6.30
CA ILE A 249 1.29 8.69 -4.85
C ILE A 249 0.31 7.65 -4.35
N LYS A 250 -0.89 7.60 -4.95
CA LYS A 250 -1.93 6.66 -4.57
C LYS A 250 -2.99 6.53 -5.66
N PHE A 251 -3.64 5.38 -5.67
CA PHE A 251 -4.90 5.14 -6.36
C PHE A 251 -6.06 5.33 -5.37
N ILE A 252 -7.15 5.93 -5.84
CA ILE A 252 -8.36 6.22 -5.08
C ILE A 252 -9.54 5.67 -5.89
N GLY A 253 -9.75 4.36 -5.80
CA GLY A 253 -10.69 3.66 -6.68
C GLY A 253 -10.21 3.68 -8.13
N ASP A 254 -10.95 4.37 -8.98
CA ASP A 254 -10.68 4.61 -10.40
C ASP A 254 -9.89 5.89 -10.69
N ALA A 255 -9.63 6.68 -9.66
CA ALA A 255 -8.77 7.85 -9.76
C ALA A 255 -7.33 7.54 -9.33
N VAL A 256 -6.39 8.34 -9.83
CA VAL A 256 -4.98 8.29 -9.46
C VAL A 256 -4.45 9.67 -9.19
N MET A 257 -3.60 9.78 -8.17
CA MET A 257 -2.83 10.98 -7.87
C MET A 257 -1.35 10.72 -8.15
N TRP A 258 -0.73 11.61 -8.91
CA TRP A 258 0.71 11.60 -9.14
C TRP A 258 1.31 12.99 -8.93
N VAL A 259 2.64 13.01 -8.79
CA VAL A 259 3.42 14.24 -8.68
C VAL A 259 4.55 14.26 -9.70
N SER A 260 4.99 15.46 -10.04
CA SER A 260 6.05 15.70 -11.03
C SER A 260 6.88 16.91 -10.64
N ALA A 261 8.18 16.89 -10.94
CA ALA A 261 9.07 17.98 -10.58
C ALA A 261 8.88 19.24 -11.46
N THR A 262 8.39 19.07 -12.69
CA THR A 262 8.24 20.18 -13.65
C THR A 262 6.82 20.26 -14.23
N PRO A 263 6.37 21.45 -14.67
CA PRO A 263 5.11 21.59 -15.41
C PRO A 263 5.09 20.77 -16.71
N GLU A 264 6.22 20.71 -17.42
CA GLU A 264 6.32 19.96 -18.68
C GLU A 264 6.04 18.48 -18.48
N SER A 265 6.75 17.84 -17.54
CA SER A 265 6.57 16.42 -17.23
C SER A 265 5.18 16.13 -16.68
N LEU A 266 4.62 17.05 -15.87
CA LEU A 266 3.25 16.90 -15.35
C LEU A 266 2.21 16.84 -16.48
N ALA A 267 2.29 17.73 -17.46
CA ALA A 267 1.37 17.74 -18.59
C ALA A 267 1.60 16.59 -19.55
N ARG A 268 2.85 16.20 -19.81
CA ARG A 268 3.18 15.05 -20.66
C ARG A 268 2.54 13.77 -20.16
N VAL A 269 2.70 13.46 -18.87
CA VAL A 269 2.00 12.35 -18.21
C VAL A 269 0.49 12.43 -18.41
N ALA A 270 -0.11 13.60 -18.21
CA ALA A 270 -1.56 13.76 -18.37
C ALA A 270 -2.01 13.48 -19.82
N VAL A 271 -1.27 13.98 -20.81
CA VAL A 271 -1.55 13.77 -22.24
C VAL A 271 -1.44 12.28 -22.58
N ASP A 272 -0.36 11.62 -22.16
CA ASP A 272 -0.11 10.22 -22.44
C ASP A 272 -1.14 9.30 -21.77
N LEU A 273 -1.63 9.65 -20.58
CA LEU A 273 -2.71 8.91 -19.91
C LEU A 273 -4.06 9.11 -20.59
N VAL A 274 -4.41 10.35 -20.93
CA VAL A 274 -5.72 10.68 -21.50
C VAL A 274 -5.89 10.16 -22.92
N HIS A 275 -4.80 10.09 -23.68
CA HIS A 275 -4.81 9.66 -25.08
C HIS A 275 -4.25 8.24 -25.29
N HIS A 276 -4.12 7.46 -24.21
CA HIS A 276 -3.50 6.15 -24.28
C HIS A 276 -4.29 5.16 -25.19
N PRO A 277 -3.66 4.49 -26.17
CA PRO A 277 -4.38 3.77 -27.24
C PRO A 277 -4.80 2.33 -26.90
N ARG A 278 -4.71 1.87 -25.65
CA ARG A 278 -4.89 0.43 -25.33
C ARG A 278 -6.35 -0.05 -25.51
N PRO A 279 -6.59 -1.27 -26.03
CA PRO A 279 -7.92 -1.73 -26.43
C PRO A 279 -9.01 -1.70 -25.35
N LYS A 280 -8.71 -2.07 -24.10
CA LYS A 280 -9.72 -2.02 -23.02
C LYS A 280 -10.00 -0.60 -22.52
N MET A 281 -9.07 0.32 -22.74
CA MET A 281 -9.25 1.75 -22.47
C MET A 281 -9.81 2.52 -23.67
N ALA A 282 -9.77 1.98 -24.88
CA ALA A 282 -10.21 2.68 -26.09
C ALA A 282 -11.69 3.15 -26.05
N HIS A 283 -12.51 2.54 -25.19
CA HIS A 283 -13.90 2.92 -24.97
C HIS A 283 -14.14 3.68 -23.65
N ILE A 284 -13.12 3.83 -22.82
CA ILE A 284 -13.19 4.49 -21.51
C ILE A 284 -12.32 5.72 -21.57
N ARG A 285 -12.96 6.90 -21.56
CA ARG A 285 -12.23 8.16 -21.59
C ARG A 285 -11.66 8.45 -20.22
N VAL A 286 -10.40 8.85 -20.17
CA VAL A 286 -9.76 9.39 -18.97
C VAL A 286 -9.87 10.91 -19.02
N ARG A 287 -9.96 11.54 -17.86
CA ARG A 287 -9.87 13.00 -17.71
C ARG A 287 -8.83 13.31 -16.67
N ALA A 288 -8.23 14.50 -16.75
CA ALA A 288 -7.19 14.91 -15.81
C ALA A 288 -7.34 16.36 -15.33
N GLY A 289 -6.86 16.60 -14.12
CA GLY A 289 -6.78 17.91 -13.49
C GLY A 289 -5.38 18.12 -12.91
N LEU A 290 -4.75 19.22 -13.29
CA LEU A 290 -3.36 19.53 -12.97
C LEU A 290 -3.26 20.82 -12.17
N SER A 291 -2.30 20.87 -11.26
CA SER A 291 -1.93 22.08 -10.54
C SER A 291 -0.44 22.06 -10.23
N PHE A 292 0.17 23.23 -10.08
CA PHE A 292 1.58 23.35 -9.72
C PHE A 292 1.74 24.44 -8.67
N GLY A 293 2.49 24.14 -7.61
CA GLY A 293 2.77 25.11 -6.55
C GLY A 293 3.15 24.44 -5.23
N PRO A 294 3.11 25.21 -4.12
CA PRO A 294 3.61 24.74 -2.84
C PRO A 294 2.69 23.69 -2.24
N VAL A 295 3.29 22.58 -1.82
CA VAL A 295 2.64 21.46 -1.13
C VAL A 295 3.47 21.00 0.04
N VAL A 296 2.80 20.53 1.09
CA VAL A 296 3.44 19.87 2.23
C VAL A 296 3.55 18.38 1.91
N ALA A 297 4.77 17.88 1.78
CA ALA A 297 5.05 16.46 1.54
C ALA A 297 5.36 15.77 2.88
N THR A 298 4.45 14.92 3.35
CA THR A 298 4.63 14.23 4.64
C THR A 298 3.95 12.86 4.65
N GLY A 299 4.57 11.89 5.32
CA GLY A 299 4.02 10.53 5.45
C GLY A 299 3.81 9.79 4.12
N GLY A 300 4.54 10.18 3.07
CA GLY A 300 4.36 9.63 1.72
C GLY A 300 3.17 10.21 0.94
N ASP A 301 2.53 11.26 1.45
CA ASP A 301 1.40 11.94 0.82
C ASP A 301 1.67 13.45 0.68
N TYR A 302 0.81 14.15 -0.07
CA TYR A 302 0.96 15.57 -0.37
C TYR A 302 -0.32 16.34 -0.01
N PHE A 303 -0.15 17.49 0.62
CA PHE A 303 -1.23 18.33 1.10
C PHE A 303 -1.04 19.78 0.69
N GLY A 304 -2.15 20.50 0.51
CA GLY A 304 -2.10 21.94 0.25
C GLY A 304 -3.06 22.37 -0.84
N ASN A 305 -3.02 23.67 -1.15
CA ASN A 305 -3.94 24.25 -2.12
C ASN A 305 -3.76 23.67 -3.53
N ALA A 306 -2.53 23.37 -3.94
CA ALA A 306 -2.27 22.78 -5.25
C ALA A 306 -2.96 21.42 -5.43
N VAL A 307 -2.90 20.56 -4.40
CA VAL A 307 -3.59 19.26 -4.37
C VAL A 307 -5.10 19.42 -4.46
N ASN A 308 -5.67 20.31 -3.63
CA ASN A 308 -7.10 20.59 -3.63
C ASN A 308 -7.58 21.12 -4.98
N LEU A 309 -6.80 21.99 -5.60
CA LEU A 309 -7.11 22.58 -6.90
C LEU A 309 -7.09 21.51 -8.01
N ALA A 310 -6.04 20.70 -8.10
CA ALA A 310 -5.96 19.61 -9.08
C ALA A 310 -7.14 18.63 -8.94
N ALA A 311 -7.49 18.26 -7.70
CA ALA A 311 -8.64 17.40 -7.42
C ALA A 311 -10.00 18.03 -7.81
N ARG A 312 -10.13 19.36 -7.79
CA ARG A 312 -11.34 20.06 -8.27
C ARG A 312 -11.36 20.21 -9.79
N LEU A 313 -10.20 20.40 -10.41
CA LEU A 313 -10.08 20.50 -11.87
C LEU A 313 -10.43 19.18 -12.55
N VAL A 314 -9.94 18.04 -12.04
CA VAL A 314 -10.30 16.73 -12.62
C VAL A 314 -11.80 16.45 -12.51
N ALA A 315 -12.44 16.88 -11.42
CA ALA A 315 -13.87 16.70 -11.22
C ALA A 315 -14.71 17.57 -12.17
N ALA A 316 -14.19 18.75 -12.54
CA ALA A 316 -14.82 19.66 -13.51
C ALA A 316 -14.51 19.30 -14.97
N ALA A 317 -13.49 18.47 -15.22
CA ALA A 317 -13.09 18.08 -16.56
C ALA A 317 -14.11 17.15 -17.21
N GLU A 318 -14.36 17.41 -18.50
CA GLU A 318 -15.13 16.52 -19.37
C GLU A 318 -14.32 15.26 -19.73
N PRO A 319 -14.98 14.17 -20.15
CA PRO A 319 -14.25 12.96 -20.53
C PRO A 319 -13.31 13.19 -21.72
N GLY A 320 -12.02 12.91 -21.55
CA GLY A 320 -10.96 13.22 -22.52
C GLY A 320 -10.30 14.59 -22.32
N GLN A 321 -10.75 15.38 -21.35
CA GLN A 321 -10.24 16.73 -21.10
C GLN A 321 -9.14 16.73 -20.03
N ILE A 322 -8.16 17.61 -20.22
CA ILE A 322 -7.10 17.89 -19.25
C ILE A 322 -7.21 19.37 -18.86
N LEU A 323 -7.52 19.64 -17.60
CA LEU A 323 -7.65 21.00 -17.08
C LEU A 323 -6.47 21.39 -16.19
N VAL A 324 -6.04 22.64 -16.29
CA VAL A 324 -5.00 23.24 -15.44
C VAL A 324 -5.37 24.66 -15.05
N ALA A 325 -4.88 25.17 -13.93
CA ALA A 325 -5.16 26.52 -13.46
C ALA A 325 -3.90 27.40 -13.37
N ALA A 326 -4.09 28.72 -13.30
CA ALA A 326 -3.00 29.66 -13.03
C ALA A 326 -2.27 29.33 -11.69
N PRO A 327 -0.94 29.54 -11.58
CA PRO A 327 -0.10 30.31 -12.48
C PRO A 327 0.54 29.51 -13.62
N TRP A 328 -0.02 28.36 -14.03
CA TRP A 328 0.51 27.54 -15.14
C TRP A 328 0.86 28.34 -16.40
N TYR A 329 0.03 29.32 -16.75
CA TYR A 329 0.27 30.18 -17.91
C TYR A 329 1.57 30.97 -17.80
N ASP A 330 2.08 31.27 -16.61
CA ASP A 330 3.29 32.08 -16.45
C ASP A 330 4.53 31.21 -16.20
N MET A 331 4.40 29.89 -16.19
CA MET A 331 5.51 28.98 -15.88
C MET A 331 6.41 28.69 -17.10
N PRO A 332 7.74 28.64 -16.90
CA PRO A 332 8.68 28.20 -17.93
C PRO A 332 8.51 26.70 -18.21
N GLY A 333 8.70 26.28 -19.47
CA GLY A 333 8.54 24.87 -19.87
C GLY A 333 7.08 24.39 -19.89
N LYS A 334 6.10 25.29 -19.84
CA LYS A 334 4.68 24.91 -19.86
C LYS A 334 4.30 24.26 -21.21
N TRP A 335 3.43 23.26 -21.12
CA TRP A 335 2.76 22.68 -22.27
C TRP A 335 1.76 23.70 -22.87
N PRO A 336 1.50 23.69 -24.19
CA PRO A 336 0.50 24.57 -24.80
C PRO A 336 -0.90 24.38 -24.19
N VAL A 337 -1.60 25.50 -23.95
CA VAL A 337 -2.93 25.52 -23.35
C VAL A 337 -3.89 26.49 -24.06
N ALA A 338 -5.18 26.17 -24.05
CA ALA A 338 -6.26 27.03 -24.52
C ALA A 338 -7.06 27.63 -23.35
N PRO A 339 -7.48 28.90 -23.40
CA PRO A 339 -8.26 29.52 -22.33
C PRO A 339 -9.66 28.91 -22.21
N ARG A 340 -10.19 28.88 -20.98
CA ARG A 340 -11.56 28.47 -20.67
C ARG A 340 -12.27 29.55 -19.87
N GLU A 341 -13.60 29.49 -19.82
CA GLU A 341 -14.36 30.30 -18.89
C GLU A 341 -13.95 29.98 -17.45
N PRO A 342 -13.86 30.98 -16.55
CA PRO A 342 -13.54 30.73 -15.15
C PRO A 342 -14.50 29.73 -14.51
N LEU A 343 -13.94 28.77 -13.77
CA LEU A 343 -14.69 27.70 -13.14
C LEU A 343 -15.01 28.05 -11.69
N VAL A 344 -16.29 27.88 -11.29
CA VAL A 344 -16.68 27.96 -9.89
C VAL A 344 -16.43 26.59 -9.24
N LEU A 345 -15.35 26.49 -8.48
CA LEU A 345 -14.92 25.23 -7.87
C LEU A 345 -15.29 25.18 -6.38
N LYS A 346 -15.81 24.03 -5.93
CA LYS A 346 -16.16 23.82 -4.52
C LYS A 346 -14.95 24.03 -3.60
N GLY A 347 -15.08 24.97 -2.66
CA GLY A 347 -14.04 25.31 -1.67
C GLY A 347 -13.12 26.46 -2.08
N PHE A 348 -13.37 27.08 -3.24
CA PHE A 348 -12.71 28.30 -3.69
C PHE A 348 -13.72 29.46 -3.65
N ASN A 349 -13.30 30.60 -3.08
CA ASN A 349 -14.18 31.77 -2.90
C ASN A 349 -14.39 32.53 -4.21
N ASP A 350 -13.35 32.58 -5.06
CA ASP A 350 -13.36 33.27 -6.34
C ASP A 350 -13.36 32.26 -7.50
N PRO A 351 -13.96 32.60 -8.66
CA PRO A 351 -13.85 31.79 -9.85
C PRO A 351 -12.39 31.54 -10.25
N VAL A 352 -12.05 30.29 -10.54
CA VAL A 352 -10.70 29.88 -10.90
C VAL A 352 -10.51 30.01 -12.40
N THR A 353 -9.53 30.80 -12.83
CA THR A 353 -9.09 30.84 -14.23
C THR A 353 -8.44 29.51 -14.60
N ALA A 354 -9.11 28.74 -15.45
CA ALA A 354 -8.67 27.45 -15.92
C ALA A 354 -8.32 27.50 -17.42
N PHE A 355 -7.49 26.54 -17.82
CA PHE A 355 -7.04 26.32 -19.19
C PHE A 355 -7.14 24.85 -19.52
N GLU A 356 -7.31 24.54 -20.79
CA GLU A 356 -7.29 23.18 -21.32
C GLU A 356 -5.93 22.88 -21.94
N VAL A 357 -5.30 21.79 -21.54
CA VAL A 357 -4.02 21.35 -22.10
C VAL A 357 -4.24 20.76 -23.49
N CYS A 358 -3.51 21.24 -24.50
CA CYS A 358 -3.65 20.76 -25.88
C CYS A 358 -2.87 19.45 -26.07
N ALA A 359 -3.47 18.45 -26.74
CA ALA A 359 -2.80 17.17 -27.01
C ALA A 359 -1.57 17.32 -27.93
N GLU A 360 -1.60 18.28 -28.86
CA GLU A 360 -0.47 18.61 -29.75
C GLU A 360 -0.24 20.13 -29.83
N ALA A 361 1.02 20.54 -30.01
CA ALA A 361 1.40 21.96 -30.13
C ALA A 361 0.77 22.67 -31.33
N GLU A 362 0.47 21.97 -32.43
CA GLU A 362 -0.24 22.53 -33.60
C GLU A 362 -1.72 22.85 -33.32
N GLN A 363 -2.33 22.17 -32.35
CA GLN A 363 -3.74 22.35 -31.99
C GLN A 363 -3.96 23.65 -31.18
N ALA A 364 -2.96 24.03 -30.38
CA ALA A 364 -2.94 25.31 -29.67
C ALA A 364 -2.91 26.53 -30.62
N ALA A 365 -2.21 26.42 -31.76
CA ALA A 365 -2.15 27.49 -32.76
C ALA A 365 -3.48 27.71 -33.51
N ARG A 366 -4.33 26.67 -33.63
CA ARG A 366 -5.67 26.78 -34.23
C ARG A 366 -6.72 27.30 -33.26
N LEU A 367 -6.55 27.10 -31.95
CA LEU A 367 -7.45 27.58 -30.90
C LEU A 367 -7.13 29.01 -30.43
N ALA A 368 -5.96 29.54 -30.79
CA ALA A 368 -5.53 30.91 -30.51
C ALA A 368 -5.87 31.93 -31.63
N GLN A 369 -6.48 31.46 -32.72
CA GLN A 369 -7.09 32.29 -33.78
C GLN A 369 -8.60 32.38 -33.55
#